data_AF-A0A453E084-F1
#
_entry.id   AF-A0A453E084-F1
#
_cell.length_a   1.000
_cell.length_b   1.000
_cell.length_c   1.000
_cell.angle_alpha   90.00
_cell.angle_beta   90.00
_cell.angle_gamma   90.00
#
_symmetry.space_group_name_H-M   'P 1'
#
loop_
_entity.id
_entity.type
_entity.pdbx_description
1 polymer ?
#
loop_
_entity_poly.entity_id
_entity_poly.type
_entity_poly.pdbx_seq_one_letter_code
_entity_poly.pdbx_strand_id
1 'polypeptide(L)'
;MMEEEEEAKERSNRKDHWLSPGIVAKVMSKPLAEKGHHYYKHKGLVRRIIDRYVGEIEMLESKHVVRVDQAELETVIPQIGGLVRVVNGAYRGSNARLLSVDTERFSARLRVEKGLYEGRVLEDVEYEDICKPI
;
A
#
# COMPACT_ATOMS: atom_id res chain seq x y z
N MET A 1 -1.03 -13.53 -24.74
CA MET A 1 0.31 -12.92 -24.97
C MET A 1 0.65 -11.72 -24.08
N MET A 2 -0.30 -10.89 -23.60
CA MET A 2 -0.03 -9.91 -22.51
C MET A 2 -0.82 -10.26 -21.24
N GLU A 3 -2.10 -10.59 -21.41
CA GLU A 3 -2.99 -11.04 -20.34
C GLU A 3 -2.46 -12.29 -19.61
N GLU A 4 -1.96 -13.29 -20.35
CA GLU A 4 -1.30 -14.48 -19.77
C GLU A 4 -0.05 -14.13 -18.95
N GLU A 5 0.71 -13.10 -19.35
CA GLU A 5 1.88 -12.64 -18.59
C GLU A 5 1.45 -11.95 -17.30
N GLU A 6 0.39 -11.14 -17.35
CA GLU A 6 -0.20 -10.51 -16.18
C GLU A 6 -0.78 -11.53 -15.21
N GLU A 7 -1.49 -12.54 -15.69
CA GLU A 7 -1.99 -13.62 -14.84
C GLU A 7 -0.86 -14.41 -14.19
N ALA A 8 0.23 -14.67 -14.94
CA ALA A 8 1.40 -15.32 -14.37
C ALA A 8 2.08 -14.44 -13.30
N LYS A 9 2.13 -13.12 -13.53
CA LYS A 9 2.61 -12.15 -12.54
C LYS A 9 1.66 -12.05 -11.36
N GLU A 10 0.35 -12.08 -11.56
CA GLU A 10 -0.65 -12.07 -10.50
C GLU A 10 -0.43 -13.27 -9.58
N ARG A 11 -0.37 -14.48 -10.14
CA ARG A 11 -0.12 -15.72 -9.37
C ARG A 11 1.20 -15.70 -8.60
N SER A 12 2.25 -15.11 -9.16
CA SER A 12 3.57 -15.08 -8.54
C SER A 12 3.77 -13.93 -7.55
N ASN A 13 3.15 -12.77 -7.77
CA ASN A 13 3.32 -11.56 -6.98
C ASN A 13 2.22 -11.31 -5.94
N ARG A 14 1.05 -11.95 -6.09
CA ARG A 14 0.03 -11.99 -5.04
C ARG A 14 0.60 -12.73 -3.85
N LYS A 15 0.86 -12.00 -2.76
CA LYS A 15 1.30 -12.56 -1.48
C LYS A 15 0.29 -12.23 -0.40
N ASP A 16 0.40 -12.97 0.69
CA ASP A 16 -0.29 -12.73 1.96
C ASP A 16 0.28 -11.53 2.74
N HIS A 17 1.35 -10.89 2.25
CA HIS A 17 1.96 -9.70 2.84
C HIS A 17 2.07 -8.58 1.83
N TRP A 18 1.85 -7.35 2.29
CA TRP A 18 1.83 -6.14 1.45
C TRP A 18 2.82 -5.07 1.90
N LEU A 19 3.39 -5.17 3.10
CA LEU A 19 4.34 -4.16 3.55
C LEU A 19 5.51 -4.01 2.57
N SER A 20 5.90 -2.74 2.37
CA SER A 20 7.03 -2.35 1.53
C SER A 20 7.73 -1.15 2.16
N PRO A 21 9.08 -1.10 2.24
CA PRO A 21 9.76 0.06 2.78
C PRO A 21 9.50 1.31 1.93
N GLY A 22 9.41 2.47 2.58
CA GLY A 22 9.22 3.75 1.90
C GLY A 22 7.76 4.05 1.52
N ILE A 23 6.79 3.34 2.10
CA ILE A 23 5.37 3.69 2.03
C ILE A 23 4.86 4.28 3.34
N VAL A 24 3.75 5.00 3.28
CA VAL A 24 3.04 5.54 4.45
C VAL A 24 1.87 4.63 4.78
N ALA A 25 1.87 4.01 5.95
CA ALA A 25 0.77 3.19 6.45
C ALA A 25 0.05 3.90 7.61
N LYS A 26 -1.20 3.52 7.86
CA LYS A 26 -2.01 4.05 8.97
C LYS A 26 -2.22 2.97 10.01
N VAL A 27 -2.00 3.30 11.28
CA VAL A 27 -2.15 2.35 12.39
C VAL A 27 -3.63 2.21 12.76
N MET A 28 -4.13 0.98 12.69
CA MET A 28 -5.54 0.62 12.92
C MET A 28 -5.70 -0.51 13.96
N SER A 29 -4.71 -0.70 14.84
CA SER A 29 -4.76 -1.67 15.95
C SER A 29 -5.97 -1.45 16.87
N LYS A 30 -6.83 -2.48 17.00
CA LYS A 30 -8.00 -2.46 17.91
C LYS A 30 -7.57 -2.32 19.38
N PRO A 31 -6.57 -3.06 19.90
CA PRO A 31 -6.09 -2.86 21.27
C PRO A 31 -5.60 -1.43 21.55
N LEU A 32 -4.97 -0.76 20.58
CA LEU A 32 -4.56 0.65 20.74
C LEU A 32 -5.76 1.58 20.77
N ALA A 33 -6.80 1.30 19.97
CA ALA A 33 -8.05 2.06 19.98
C ALA A 33 -8.76 1.96 21.34
N GLU A 34 -8.89 0.75 21.89
CA GLU A 34 -9.53 0.50 23.19
C GLU A 34 -8.81 1.20 24.35
N LYS A 35 -7.48 1.34 24.25
CA LYS A 35 -6.65 2.04 25.23
C LYS A 35 -6.57 3.56 25.01
N GLY A 36 -7.23 4.09 23.97
CA GLY A 36 -7.15 5.52 23.62
C GLY A 36 -5.73 5.97 23.26
N HIS A 37 -4.90 5.06 22.73
CA HIS A 37 -3.49 5.35 22.48
C HIS A 37 -3.33 6.30 21.28
N HIS A 38 -2.43 7.28 21.39
CA HIS A 38 -2.19 8.34 20.39
C HIS A 38 -1.61 7.87 19.05
N TYR A 39 -1.42 6.56 18.85
CA TYR A 39 -1.01 6.03 17.53
C TYR A 39 -2.19 5.57 16.70
N TYR A 40 -3.32 5.22 17.32
CA TYR A 40 -4.49 4.77 16.59
C TYR A 40 -4.97 5.87 15.62
N LYS A 41 -5.26 5.49 14.36
CA LYS A 41 -5.61 6.37 13.24
C LYS A 41 -4.53 7.36 12.79
N HIS A 42 -3.32 7.27 13.33
CA HIS A 42 -2.20 8.12 12.89
C HIS A 42 -1.36 7.40 11.82
N LYS A 43 -0.67 8.19 11.00
CA LYS A 43 0.12 7.72 9.87
C LYS A 43 1.59 7.63 10.25
N GLY A 44 2.29 6.66 9.67
CA GLY A 44 3.73 6.50 9.84
C GLY A 44 4.40 5.97 8.59
N LEU A 45 5.70 6.23 8.47
CA LEU A 45 6.56 5.75 7.41
C LEU A 45 7.05 4.34 7.75
N VAL A 46 6.84 3.39 6.85
CA VAL A 46 7.43 2.05 6.94
C VAL A 46 8.92 2.17 6.63
N ARG A 47 9.77 2.11 7.66
CA ARG A 47 11.24 2.20 7.53
C ARG A 47 11.84 0.86 7.14
N ARG A 48 11.42 -0.22 7.81
CA ARG A 48 11.94 -1.57 7.65
C ARG A 48 10.84 -2.60 7.82
N ILE A 49 11.07 -3.81 7.32
CA ILE A 49 10.17 -4.95 7.48
C ILE A 49 10.93 -6.08 8.17
N ILE A 50 10.29 -6.69 9.14
CA ILE A 50 10.78 -7.84 9.91
C ILE A 50 9.87 -9.02 9.56
N ASP A 51 10.50 -10.13 9.17
CA ASP A 51 9.84 -11.40 8.84
C ASP A 51 8.68 -11.31 7.82
N ARG A 52 8.66 -10.28 6.98
CA ARG A 52 7.67 -9.93 5.93
C ARG A 52 6.39 -9.24 6.41
N TYR A 53 5.97 -9.44 7.66
CA TYR A 53 4.66 -8.99 8.16
C TYR A 53 4.73 -7.83 9.15
N VAL A 54 5.87 -7.63 9.82
CA VAL A 54 6.00 -6.59 10.86
C VAL A 54 6.74 -5.39 10.31
N GLY A 55 6.10 -4.22 10.34
CA GLY A 55 6.71 -2.96 9.94
C GLY A 55 7.35 -2.24 11.13
N GLU A 56 8.57 -1.72 10.94
CA GLU A 56 9.13 -0.68 11.80
C GLU A 56 8.60 0.67 11.29
N ILE A 57 7.64 1.23 12.01
CA ILE A 57 6.85 2.40 11.61
C ILE A 57 7.35 3.63 12.38
N GLU A 58 7.87 4.61 11.66
CA GLU A 58 8.16 5.93 12.22
C GLU A 58 6.93 6.84 12.08
N MET A 59 6.29 7.16 13.19
CA MET A 59 5.09 8.00 13.23
C MET A 59 5.40 9.40 12.68
N LEU A 60 4.58 9.90 11.74
CA LEU A 60 4.89 11.14 11.03
C LEU A 60 4.94 12.37 11.96
N GLU A 61 4.05 12.40 12.95
CA GLU A 61 3.89 13.52 13.89
C GLU A 61 4.87 13.43 15.07
N SER A 62 4.87 12.31 15.81
CA SER A 62 5.69 12.18 17.02
C SER A 62 7.12 11.71 16.79
N LYS A 63 7.45 11.23 15.59
CA LYS A 63 8.73 10.55 15.25
C LYS A 63 9.02 9.29 16.07
N HIS A 64 8.07 8.81 16.85
CA HIS A 64 8.21 7.55 17.57
C HIS A 64 8.31 6.40 16.58
N VAL A 65 9.16 5.43 16.90
CA VAL A 65 9.31 4.21 16.11
C VAL A 65 8.63 3.05 16.84
N VAL A 66 7.67 2.41 16.17
CA VAL A 66 6.91 1.28 16.71
C VAL A 66 6.96 0.10 15.76
N ARG A 67 6.85 -1.12 16.30
CA ARG A 67 6.72 -2.34 15.51
C ARG A 67 5.26 -2.75 15.49
N VAL A 68 4.69 -2.86 14.29
CA VAL A 68 3.27 -3.15 14.10
C VAL A 68 3.13 -4.20 13.03
N ASP A 69 2.32 -5.23 13.30
CA ASP A 69 1.97 -6.24 12.30
C ASP A 69 1.08 -5.60 11.21
N GLN A 70 1.26 -6.01 9.96
CA GLN A 70 0.47 -5.51 8.84
C GLN A 70 -1.04 -5.68 9.04
N ALA A 71 -1.49 -6.66 9.82
CA ALA A 71 -2.91 -6.87 10.15
C ALA A 71 -3.50 -5.72 11.00
N GLU A 72 -2.63 -4.93 11.65
CA GLU A 72 -2.99 -3.74 12.41
C GLU A 72 -2.66 -2.45 11.66
N LEU A 73 -2.34 -2.55 10.36
CA LEU A 73 -2.06 -1.44 9.47
C LEU A 73 -3.08 -1.39 8.33
N GLU A 74 -3.27 -0.19 7.80
CA GLU A 74 -4.09 0.08 6.62
C GLU A 74 -3.24 0.83 5.60
N THR A 75 -3.40 0.51 4.31
CA THR A 75 -2.77 1.27 3.24
C THR A 75 -3.29 2.70 3.21
N VAL A 76 -2.46 3.65 2.80
CA VAL A 76 -2.89 5.05 2.66
C VAL A 76 -3.03 5.37 1.17
N ILE A 77 -4.25 5.70 0.75
CA ILE A 77 -4.51 6.18 -0.60
C ILE A 77 -4.17 7.69 -0.66
N PRO A 78 -3.31 8.15 -1.59
CA PRO A 78 -3.02 9.56 -1.77
C PRO A 78 -4.19 10.28 -2.44
N GLN A 79 -4.08 11.60 -2.60
CA GLN A 79 -5.01 12.35 -3.43
C GLN A 79 -4.95 11.92 -4.90
N ILE A 80 -6.04 12.10 -5.63
CA ILE A 80 -6.09 11.91 -7.09
C ILE A 80 -4.99 12.75 -7.76
N GLY A 81 -4.35 12.18 -8.77
CA GLY A 81 -3.14 12.70 -9.39
C GLY A 81 -1.87 12.42 -8.59
N GLY A 82 -1.94 11.88 -7.37
CA GLY A 82 -0.80 11.52 -6.55
C GLY A 82 -0.08 10.25 -7.02
N LEU A 83 1.19 10.11 -6.60
CA LEU A 83 1.97 8.90 -6.82
C LEU A 83 1.49 7.79 -5.86
N VAL A 84 1.36 6.57 -6.38
CA VAL A 84 1.10 5.34 -5.61
C VAL A 84 2.16 4.29 -5.90
N ARG A 85 2.46 3.46 -4.90
CA ARG A 85 3.20 2.21 -5.03
C ARG A 85 2.19 1.06 -5.08
N VAL A 86 2.29 0.20 -6.07
CA VAL A 86 1.58 -1.08 -6.05
C VAL A 86 2.33 -2.03 -5.12
N VAL A 87 1.64 -2.49 -4.08
CA VAL A 87 2.20 -3.32 -3.01
C VAL A 87 1.82 -4.79 -3.10
N ASN A 88 0.90 -5.16 -3.99
CA ASN A 88 0.54 -6.55 -4.27
C ASN A 88 0.03 -6.75 -5.71
N GLY A 89 -0.32 -8.00 -6.06
CA GLY A 89 -0.82 -8.36 -7.37
C GLY A 89 0.22 -8.25 -8.50
N ALA A 90 -0.21 -8.36 -9.75
CA ALA A 90 0.64 -8.49 -10.93
C ALA A 90 1.67 -7.36 -11.08
N TYR A 91 1.29 -6.16 -10.63
CA TYR A 91 2.08 -4.94 -10.77
C TYR A 91 2.91 -4.60 -9.53
N ARG A 92 2.97 -5.49 -8.52
CA ARG A 92 3.72 -5.30 -7.27
C ARG A 92 5.12 -4.74 -7.52
N GLY A 93 5.46 -3.67 -6.80
CA GLY A 93 6.72 -2.94 -6.91
C GLY A 93 6.68 -1.77 -7.90
N SER A 94 5.68 -1.71 -8.79
CA SER A 94 5.53 -0.60 -9.74
C SER A 94 5.07 0.68 -9.05
N ASN A 95 5.49 1.82 -9.60
CA ASN A 95 4.90 3.12 -9.28
C ASN A 95 3.87 3.51 -10.35
N ALA A 96 2.78 4.13 -9.92
CA ALA A 96 1.72 4.60 -10.79
C ALA A 96 1.12 5.93 -10.30
N ARG A 97 0.36 6.61 -11.16
CA ARG A 97 -0.47 7.76 -10.80
C ARG A 97 -1.88 7.32 -10.51
N LEU A 98 -2.44 7.79 -9.40
CA LEU A 98 -3.85 7.61 -9.08
C LEU A 98 -4.70 8.50 -9.99
N LEU A 99 -5.58 7.91 -10.79
CA LEU A 99 -6.46 8.65 -11.71
C LEU A 99 -7.84 8.91 -11.10
N SER A 100 -8.39 7.91 -10.42
CA SER A 100 -9.68 8.01 -9.72
C SER A 100 -9.80 6.90 -8.69
N VAL A 101 -10.80 7.04 -7.82
CA VAL A 101 -11.14 6.09 -6.76
C VAL A 101 -12.61 5.74 -6.86
N ASP A 102 -12.95 4.48 -6.62
CA ASP A 102 -14.31 3.97 -6.47
C ASP A 102 -14.48 3.54 -5.00
N THR A 103 -15.21 4.34 -4.23
CA THR A 103 -15.41 4.09 -2.80
C THR A 103 -16.43 3.00 -2.52
N GLU A 104 -17.27 2.65 -3.49
CA GLU A 104 -18.25 1.55 -3.33
C GLU A 104 -17.56 0.20 -3.50
N ARG A 105 -16.60 0.12 -4.44
CA ARG A 105 -15.81 -1.08 -4.72
C ARG A 105 -14.47 -1.16 -4.00
N PHE A 106 -14.10 -0.11 -3.25
CA PHE A 106 -12.80 0.00 -2.58
C PHE A 106 -11.62 -0.22 -3.56
N SER A 107 -11.75 0.33 -4.77
CA SER A 107 -10.81 0.15 -5.86
C SER A 107 -10.40 1.49 -6.49
N ALA A 108 -9.35 1.46 -7.29
CA ALA A 108 -8.75 2.64 -7.90
C ALA A 108 -8.35 2.38 -9.35
N ARG A 109 -8.34 3.45 -10.13
CA ARG A 109 -7.80 3.47 -11.48
C ARG A 109 -6.42 4.10 -11.47
N LEU A 110 -5.44 3.42 -12.04
CA LEU A 110 -4.03 3.82 -11.98
C LEU A 110 -3.43 3.93 -13.38
N ARG A 111 -2.43 4.80 -13.56
CA ARG A 111 -1.56 4.81 -14.75
C ARG A 111 -0.13 4.50 -14.35
N VAL A 112 0.44 3.41 -14.83
CA VAL A 112 1.84 3.04 -14.55
C VAL A 112 2.78 4.11 -15.09
N GLU A 113 3.68 4.62 -14.25
CA GLU A 113 4.56 5.74 -14.64
C GLU A 113 5.83 5.31 -15.36
N LYS A 114 6.39 4.14 -15.03
CA LYS A 114 7.70 3.70 -15.53
C LYS A 114 7.79 2.19 -15.62
N GLY A 115 8.65 1.70 -16.50
CA GLY A 115 8.98 0.28 -16.66
C GLY A 115 8.30 -0.34 -17.88
N LEU A 116 8.25 -1.67 -17.93
CA LEU A 116 7.75 -2.42 -19.09
C LEU A 116 6.31 -2.05 -19.50
N TYR A 117 5.51 -1.60 -18.54
CA TYR A 117 4.10 -1.27 -18.72
C TYR A 117 3.81 0.24 -18.63
N GLU A 118 4.82 1.09 -18.85
CA GLU A 118 4.66 2.54 -18.82
C GLU A 118 3.46 3.02 -19.67
N GLY A 119 2.66 3.92 -19.08
CA GLY A 119 1.46 4.47 -19.71
C GLY A 119 0.22 3.58 -19.61
N ARG A 120 0.35 2.30 -19.22
CA ARG A 120 -0.78 1.39 -19.06
C ARG A 120 -1.73 1.87 -17.97
N VAL A 121 -3.03 1.80 -18.26
CA VAL A 121 -4.09 2.04 -17.28
C VAL A 121 -4.51 0.71 -16.66
N LEU A 122 -4.51 0.67 -15.34
CA LEU A 122 -5.03 -0.45 -14.54
C LEU A 122 -6.39 -0.02 -14.01
N GLU A 123 -7.42 -0.77 -14.38
CA GLU A 123 -8.77 -0.59 -13.87
C GLU A 123 -8.96 -1.45 -12.61
N ASP A 124 -9.83 -1.02 -11.70
CA ASP A 124 -10.28 -1.79 -10.53
C ASP A 124 -9.17 -2.34 -9.62
N VAL A 125 -8.08 -1.61 -9.41
CA VAL A 125 -7.02 -2.02 -8.46
C VAL A 125 -7.48 -1.80 -7.03
N GLU A 126 -7.54 -2.86 -6.21
CA GLU A 126 -8.00 -2.79 -4.83
C GLU A 126 -7.13 -1.87 -3.95
N TYR A 127 -7.75 -1.18 -2.99
CA TYR A 127 -7.03 -0.30 -2.07
C TYR A 127 -5.96 -1.01 -1.24
N GLU A 128 -6.15 -2.28 -0.92
CA GLU A 128 -5.14 -3.08 -0.20
C GLU A 128 -3.89 -3.36 -1.04
N ASP A 129 -4.00 -3.27 -2.37
CA ASP A 129 -2.92 -3.53 -3.31
C ASP A 129 -2.12 -2.27 -3.66
N ILE A 130 -2.49 -1.10 -3.14
CA ILE A 130 -1.80 0.17 -3.38
C ILE A 130 -1.58 0.99 -2.12
N CYS A 131 -0.47 1.73 -2.08
CA CYS A 131 -0.15 2.59 -0.95
C CYS A 131 0.63 3.83 -1.36
N LYS A 132 0.45 4.92 -0.63
CA LYS A 132 1.19 6.17 -0.80
C LYS A 132 2.67 5.96 -0.50
N PRO A 133 3.60 6.20 -1.45
CA PRO A 133 5.02 6.28 -1.18
C PRO A 133 5.39 7.61 -0.50
N ILE A 134 6.60 7.69 0.06
CA ILE A 134 7.21 8.95 0.51
C ILE A 134 7.50 9.90 -0.65
#